data_AF-A0A1I7K7Z9-F1
#
_entry.id   AF-A0A1I7K7Z9-F1
#
_cell.length_a   1.000
_cell.length_b   1.000
_cell.length_c   1.000
_cell.angle_alpha   90.00
_cell.angle_beta   90.00
_cell.angle_gamma   90.00
#
_symmetry.space_group_name_H-M   'P 1'
#
loop_
_entity.id
_entity.type
_entity.pdbx_description
1 polymer ?
#
loop_
_entity_poly.entity_id
_entity_poly.type
_entity_poly.pdbx_seq_one_letter_code
_entity_poly.pdbx_strand_id
1 'polypeptide(L)'
;MASEAERYRAAWDLYRIPQAAQIAFRRRVVEARCEEPDALAAFAAVGVSNVMRPPVLVYDDVAVALAALPEDARPAIEVPLLGQALTAPTAAGLMREALARGLADGLDDRQLAGAISVVLESHGLLAREAA
;
A
#
# COMPACT_ATOMS: atom_id res chain seq x y z
N MET A 1 -10.60 -22.28 -21.26
CA MET A 1 -10.75 -20.81 -21.33
C MET A 1 -11.87 -20.42 -20.38
N ALA A 2 -11.62 -19.57 -19.38
CA ALA A 2 -12.65 -19.13 -18.45
C ALA A 2 -13.68 -18.24 -19.17
N SER A 3 -14.96 -18.41 -18.84
CA SER A 3 -16.06 -17.62 -19.39
C SER A 3 -15.96 -16.14 -18.95
N GLU A 4 -16.58 -15.23 -19.71
CA GLU A 4 -16.66 -13.81 -19.35
C GLU A 4 -17.28 -13.63 -17.95
N ALA A 5 -18.28 -14.44 -17.59
CA ALA A 5 -18.91 -14.42 -16.27
C ALA A 5 -18.03 -14.95 -15.13
N GLU A 6 -17.02 -15.78 -15.40
CA GLU A 6 -16.00 -16.18 -14.43
C GLU A 6 -14.92 -15.10 -14.28
N ARG A 7 -14.56 -14.42 -15.38
CA ARG A 7 -13.73 -13.20 -15.33
C ARG A 7 -14.41 -12.10 -14.50
N TYR A 8 -15.71 -11.89 -14.69
CA TYR A 8 -16.48 -10.92 -13.89
C TYR A 8 -16.66 -11.35 -12.42
N ARG A 9 -16.69 -12.65 -12.09
CA ARG A 9 -16.71 -13.14 -10.70
C ARG A 9 -15.36 -13.06 -10.00
N ALA A 10 -14.26 -13.13 -10.75
CA ALA A 10 -12.91 -12.91 -10.24
C ALA A 10 -12.61 -11.40 -10.03
N ALA A 11 -13.16 -10.51 -10.88
CA ALA A 11 -12.87 -9.07 -10.95
C ALA A 11 -13.46 -8.18 -9.82
N TRP A 12 -13.55 -8.68 -8.58
CA TRP A 12 -14.09 -7.93 -7.44
C TRP A 12 -13.10 -7.82 -6.27
N ASP A 13 -11.81 -7.97 -6.54
CA ASP A 13 -10.78 -7.86 -5.50
C ASP A 13 -10.72 -6.46 -4.87
N LEU A 14 -11.09 -5.42 -5.63
CA LEU A 14 -11.27 -4.07 -5.08
C LEU A 14 -12.30 -4.06 -3.94
N TYR A 15 -13.31 -4.92 -3.94
CA TYR A 15 -14.31 -4.96 -2.86
C TYR A 15 -13.90 -5.85 -1.69
N ARG A 16 -12.79 -6.59 -1.81
CA ARG A 16 -12.24 -7.45 -0.73
C ARG A 16 -11.28 -6.71 0.19
N ILE A 17 -10.77 -5.55 -0.22
CA ILE A 17 -9.88 -4.72 0.60
C ILE A 17 -10.67 -3.77 1.52
N PRO A 18 -10.04 -3.20 2.57
CA PRO A 18 -10.73 -2.29 3.48
C PRO A 18 -11.37 -1.08 2.77
N GLN A 19 -12.54 -0.65 3.23
CA GLN A 19 -13.32 0.42 2.58
C GLN A 19 -12.53 1.73 2.42
N ALA A 20 -11.69 2.08 3.39
CA ALA A 20 -10.81 3.25 3.30
C ALA A 20 -9.88 3.18 2.08
N ALA A 21 -9.27 2.02 1.84
CA ALA A 21 -8.43 1.78 0.67
C ALA A 21 -9.22 1.84 -0.65
N GLN A 22 -10.46 1.33 -0.65
CA GLN A 22 -11.33 1.42 -1.84
C GLN A 22 -11.62 2.88 -2.22
N ILE A 23 -11.94 3.71 -1.22
CA ILE A 23 -12.25 5.14 -1.42
C ILE A 23 -11.00 5.88 -1.90
N ALA A 24 -9.87 5.66 -1.24
CA ALA A 24 -8.59 6.26 -1.61
C ALA A 24 -8.20 5.88 -3.04
N PHE A 25 -8.32 4.60 -3.41
CA PHE A 25 -8.04 4.14 -4.77
C PHE A 25 -8.93 4.81 -5.82
N ARG A 26 -10.25 4.86 -5.59
CA ARG A 26 -11.18 5.52 -6.51
C ARG A 26 -10.86 7.00 -6.69
N ARG A 27 -10.55 7.68 -5.58
CA ARG A 27 -10.10 9.07 -5.60
C ARG A 27 -8.82 9.22 -6.41
N ARG A 28 -7.83 8.35 -6.20
CA ARG A 28 -6.55 8.37 -6.92
C ARG A 28 -6.72 8.15 -8.42
N VAL A 29 -7.64 7.27 -8.83
CA VAL A 29 -8.01 7.10 -10.25
C VAL A 29 -8.60 8.39 -10.83
N VAL A 30 -9.46 9.09 -10.08
CA VAL A 30 -10.01 10.38 -10.54
C VAL A 30 -8.91 11.43 -10.66
N GLU A 31 -8.03 11.55 -9.67
CA GLU A 31 -6.88 12.47 -9.69
C GLU A 31 -5.99 12.21 -10.91
N ALA A 32 -5.66 10.95 -11.21
CA ALA A 32 -4.86 10.60 -12.38
C ALA A 32 -5.54 10.97 -13.71
N ARG A 33 -6.88 10.86 -13.79
CA ARG A 33 -7.65 11.29 -14.98
C ARG A 33 -7.68 12.81 -15.14
N CYS A 34 -7.55 13.53 -14.03
CA CYS A 34 -7.38 14.98 -14.00
C CYS A 34 -5.91 15.40 -14.17
N GLU A 35 -5.02 14.47 -14.54
CA GLU A 35 -3.61 14.70 -14.79
C GLU A 35 -2.82 15.18 -13.55
N GLU A 36 -3.29 14.84 -12.34
CA GLU A 36 -2.55 15.13 -11.12
C GLU A 36 -1.19 14.40 -11.13
N PRO A 37 -0.05 15.11 -11.05
CA PRO A 37 1.28 14.53 -11.27
C PRO A 37 1.59 13.36 -10.34
N ASP A 38 1.27 13.50 -9.05
CA ASP A 38 1.53 12.47 -8.04
C ASP A 38 0.68 11.21 -8.27
N ALA A 39 -0.53 11.39 -8.79
CA ALA A 39 -1.41 10.27 -9.11
C ALA A 39 -0.92 9.52 -10.36
N LEU A 40 -0.53 10.25 -11.41
CA LEU A 40 0.07 9.67 -12.61
C LEU A 40 1.36 8.91 -12.29
N ALA A 41 2.24 9.48 -11.47
CA ALA A 41 3.47 8.84 -11.04
C ALA A 41 3.21 7.54 -10.27
N ALA A 42 2.20 7.51 -9.38
CA ALA A 42 1.84 6.32 -8.62
C ALA A 42 1.36 5.17 -9.52
N PHE A 43 0.55 5.44 -10.55
CA PHE A 43 0.13 4.40 -11.50
C PHE A 43 1.26 3.98 -12.45
N ALA A 44 2.11 4.92 -12.87
CA ALA A 44 3.28 4.61 -13.70
C ALA A 44 4.28 3.71 -12.97
N ALA A 45 4.45 3.86 -11.65
CA ALA A 45 5.31 3.01 -10.83
C ALA A 45 4.92 1.52 -10.85
N VAL A 46 3.67 1.21 -11.18
CA VAL A 46 3.16 -0.17 -11.36
C VAL A 46 2.88 -0.54 -12.81
N GLY A 47 3.35 0.28 -13.76
CA GLY A 47 3.17 0.03 -15.19
C GLY A 47 1.71 0.15 -15.68
N VAL A 48 0.82 0.77 -14.90
CA VAL A 48 -0.58 0.99 -15.27
C VAL A 48 -0.70 2.36 -15.93
N SER A 49 -0.92 2.38 -17.25
CA SER A 49 -1.03 3.63 -18.02
C SER A 49 -2.48 3.98 -18.42
N ASN A 50 -3.37 2.98 -18.49
CA ASN A 50 -4.76 3.19 -18.91
C ASN A 50 -5.71 3.32 -17.70
N VAL A 51 -5.68 4.48 -17.05
CA VAL A 51 -6.58 4.81 -15.92
C VAL A 51 -8.00 5.20 -16.35
N MET A 52 -8.28 5.26 -17.66
CA MET A 52 -9.58 5.62 -18.21
C MET A 52 -10.61 4.47 -18.10
N ARG A 53 -10.16 3.24 -17.84
CA ARG A 53 -11.07 2.10 -17.62
C ARG A 53 -11.86 2.25 -16.32
N PRO A 54 -13.00 1.53 -16.15
CA PRO A 54 -13.68 1.45 -14.86
C PRO A 54 -12.72 1.13 -13.71
N PRO A 55 -12.84 1.79 -12.53
CA PRO A 55 -11.87 1.63 -11.44
C PRO A 55 -11.63 0.18 -11.00
N VAL A 56 -12.66 -0.67 -11.05
CA VAL A 56 -12.52 -2.11 -10.75
C VAL A 56 -11.51 -2.79 -11.68
N LEU A 57 -11.54 -2.48 -12.97
CA LEU A 57 -10.59 -3.04 -13.93
C LEU A 57 -9.21 -2.42 -13.73
N VAL A 58 -9.11 -1.12 -13.45
CA VAL A 58 -7.81 -0.50 -13.14
C VAL A 58 -7.18 -1.17 -11.91
N TYR A 59 -7.99 -1.49 -10.90
CA TYR A 59 -7.53 -2.21 -9.72
C TYR A 59 -7.03 -3.62 -10.06
N ASP A 60 -7.70 -4.36 -10.94
CA ASP A 60 -7.23 -5.69 -11.36
C ASP A 60 -5.81 -5.63 -11.96
N ASP A 61 -5.51 -4.63 -12.81
CA ASP A 61 -4.17 -4.44 -13.36
C ASP A 61 -3.14 -4.12 -12.26
N VAL A 62 -3.52 -3.24 -11.32
CA VAL A 62 -2.68 -2.89 -10.16
C VAL A 62 -2.44 -4.10 -9.26
N ALA A 63 -3.45 -4.92 -9.00
CA ALA A 63 -3.34 -6.10 -8.17
C ALA A 63 -2.40 -7.14 -8.79
N VAL A 64 -2.46 -7.32 -10.12
CA VAL A 64 -1.50 -8.16 -10.86
C VAL A 64 -0.08 -7.62 -10.73
N ALA A 65 0.12 -6.31 -10.88
CA ALA A 65 1.44 -5.68 -10.74
C ALA A 65 1.98 -5.81 -9.31
N LEU A 66 1.15 -5.57 -8.29
CA LEU A 66 1.51 -5.72 -6.88
C LEU A 66 1.89 -7.16 -6.53
N ALA A 67 1.16 -8.14 -7.06
CA ALA A 67 1.44 -9.55 -6.82
C ALA A 67 2.84 -9.98 -7.34
N ALA A 68 3.34 -9.31 -8.39
CA ALA A 68 4.68 -9.55 -8.93
C ALA A 68 5.81 -8.90 -8.11
N LEU A 69 5.49 -7.98 -7.20
CA LEU A 69 6.48 -7.33 -6.34
C LEU A 69 6.80 -8.17 -5.10
N PRO A 70 8.05 -8.12 -4.59
CA PRO A 70 8.39 -8.59 -3.26
C PRO A 70 7.49 -7.94 -2.21
N GLU A 71 7.05 -8.70 -1.20
CA GLU A 71 6.10 -8.22 -0.18
C GLU A 71 6.61 -6.96 0.55
N ASP A 72 7.92 -6.84 0.75
CA ASP A 72 8.52 -5.70 1.45
C ASP A 72 8.64 -4.44 0.57
N ALA A 73 8.49 -4.57 -0.75
CA ALA A 73 8.44 -3.45 -1.69
C ALA A 73 6.99 -2.95 -1.94
N ARG A 74 5.98 -3.77 -1.62
CA ARG A 74 4.55 -3.42 -1.85
C ARG A 74 4.10 -2.17 -1.10
N PRO A 75 4.45 -1.92 0.18
CA PRO A 75 3.95 -0.75 0.92
C PRO A 75 4.26 0.58 0.25
N ALA A 76 5.44 0.71 -0.38
CA ALA A 76 5.85 1.92 -1.08
C ALA A 76 4.95 2.27 -2.29
N ILE A 77 4.20 1.29 -2.78
CA ILE A 77 3.27 1.42 -3.91
C ILE A 77 1.81 1.45 -3.42
N GLU A 78 1.47 0.58 -2.46
CA GLU A 78 0.14 0.50 -1.88
C GLU A 78 -0.24 1.81 -1.19
N VAL A 79 0.66 2.44 -0.43
CA VAL A 79 0.34 3.69 0.29
C VAL A 79 -0.02 4.84 -0.67
N PRO A 80 0.76 5.15 -1.72
CA PRO A 80 0.37 6.18 -2.70
C PRO A 80 -0.93 5.89 -3.45
N LEU A 81 -1.21 4.62 -3.78
CA LEU A 81 -2.38 4.24 -4.57
C LEU A 81 -3.65 4.05 -3.73
N LEU A 82 -3.51 3.53 -2.53
CA LEU A 82 -4.59 3.02 -1.68
C LEU A 82 -4.70 3.79 -0.35
N GLY A 83 -3.80 4.74 -0.08
CA GLY A 83 -3.74 5.48 1.17
C GLY A 83 -3.27 4.67 2.38
N GLN A 84 -2.99 3.37 2.20
CA GLN A 84 -2.52 2.46 3.23
C GLN A 84 -1.89 1.21 2.59
N ALA A 85 -1.00 0.54 3.32
CA ALA A 85 -0.57 -0.82 2.97
C ALA A 85 -1.73 -1.81 3.20
N LEU A 86 -1.91 -2.74 2.27
CA LEU A 86 -2.83 -3.87 2.39
C LEU A 86 -2.16 -5.09 2.99
N THR A 87 -0.85 -5.20 2.81
CA THR A 87 -0.05 -6.26 3.41
C THR A 87 0.27 -5.87 4.85
N ALA A 88 0.11 -6.80 5.80
CA ALA A 88 0.50 -6.53 7.18
C ALA A 88 1.99 -6.14 7.21
N PRO A 89 2.35 -4.99 7.83
CA PRO A 89 3.72 -4.56 7.83
C PRO A 89 4.60 -5.63 8.51
N THR A 90 5.68 -6.04 7.84
CA THR A 90 6.66 -6.93 8.45
C THR A 90 7.44 -6.15 9.52
N ALA A 91 7.97 -6.85 10.54
CA ALA A 91 8.82 -6.20 11.54
C ALA A 91 9.97 -5.40 10.88
N ALA A 92 10.61 -5.97 9.86
CA ALA A 92 11.65 -5.30 9.09
C ALA A 92 11.16 -4.07 8.31
N GLY A 93 9.92 -4.08 7.81
CA GLY A 93 9.30 -2.93 7.16
C GLY A 93 9.09 -1.77 8.14
N LEU A 94 8.48 -2.07 9.29
CA LEU A 94 8.23 -1.08 10.35
C LEU A 94 9.51 -0.49 10.93
N MET A 95 10.53 -1.33 11.13
CA MET A 95 11.84 -0.88 11.58
C MET A 95 12.46 0.11 10.60
N ARG A 96 12.43 -0.19 9.29
CA ARG A 96 12.97 0.71 8.25
C ARG A 96 12.22 2.03 8.20
N GLU A 97 10.90 2.01 8.29
CA GLU A 97 10.09 3.23 8.28
C GLU A 97 10.34 4.09 9.52
N ALA A 98 10.34 3.48 10.72
CA ALA A 98 10.64 4.17 11.97
C ALA A 98 12.06 4.78 11.96
N LEU A 99 13.04 4.05 11.41
CA LEU A 99 14.40 4.56 11.22
C LEU A 99 14.43 5.74 10.25
N ALA A 100 13.84 5.61 9.07
CA ALA A 100 13.84 6.66 8.06
C ALA A 100 13.17 7.95 8.59
N ARG A 101 12.05 7.80 9.31
CA ARG A 101 11.35 8.93 9.91
C ARG A 101 12.14 9.56 11.05
N GLY A 102 12.64 8.75 11.97
CA GLY A 102 13.40 9.24 13.11
C GLY A 102 14.71 9.93 12.69
N LEU A 103 15.38 9.45 11.65
CA LEU A 103 16.55 10.13 11.07
C LEU A 103 16.17 11.47 10.44
N ALA A 104 15.04 11.55 9.73
CA ALA A 104 14.54 12.80 9.18
C ALA A 104 14.16 13.81 10.28
N ASP A 105 13.70 13.31 11.43
CA ASP A 105 13.34 14.11 12.61
C ASP A 105 14.54 14.40 13.55
N GLY A 106 15.75 13.90 13.21
CA GLY A 106 16.99 14.17 13.96
C GLY A 106 17.11 13.42 15.30
N LEU A 107 16.46 12.28 15.44
CA LEU A 107 16.49 11.46 16.65
C LEU A 107 17.87 10.80 16.86
N ASP A 108 18.30 10.71 18.11
CA ASP A 108 19.50 9.95 18.49
C ASP A 108 19.24 8.43 18.51
N ASP A 109 20.31 7.63 18.61
CA ASP A 109 20.23 6.16 18.58
C ASP A 109 19.30 5.57 19.65
N ARG A 110 19.22 6.22 20.83
CA ARG A 110 18.37 5.76 21.93
C ARG A 110 16.90 6.05 21.64
N GLN A 111 16.62 7.22 21.09
CA GLN A 111 15.28 7.63 20.66
C GLN A 111 14.78 6.77 19.48
N LEU A 112 15.67 6.46 18.53
CA LEU A 112 15.38 5.56 17.40
C LEU A 112 15.03 4.15 17.91
N ALA A 113 15.84 3.58 18.81
CA ALA A 113 15.56 2.27 19.39
C ALA A 113 14.22 2.23 20.14
N GLY A 114 13.89 3.30 20.87
CA GLY A 114 12.59 3.46 21.54
C GLY A 114 11.43 3.54 20.55
N ALA A 115 11.54 4.36 19.50
CA ALA A 115 10.52 4.51 18.48
C ALA A 115 10.23 3.18 17.75
N ILE A 116 11.28 2.45 17.38
CA ILE A 116 11.16 1.12 16.76
C ILE A 116 10.42 0.16 17.70
N SER A 117 10.78 0.12 18.98
CA SER A 117 10.16 -0.78 19.96
C SER A 117 8.66 -0.50 20.11
N VAL A 118 8.28 0.78 20.26
CA VAL A 118 6.87 1.20 20.34
C VAL A 118 6.09 0.83 19.08
N VAL A 119 6.69 1.00 17.90
CA VAL A 119 6.04 0.64 16.64
C VAL A 119 5.84 -0.87 16.55
N LEU A 120 6.83 -1.68 16.91
CA LEU A 120 6.70 -3.14 16.87
C LEU A 120 5.71 -3.67 17.92
N GLU A 121 5.68 -3.11 19.13
CA GLU A 121 4.70 -3.45 20.18
C GLU A 121 3.27 -3.10 19.76
N SER A 122 3.05 -1.92 19.17
CA SER A 122 1.70 -1.49 18.75
C SER A 122 1.11 -2.37 17.64
N HIS A 123 1.98 -3.08 16.89
CA HIS A 123 1.59 -4.05 15.87
C HIS A 123 1.63 -5.50 16.38
N GLY A 124 1.86 -5.73 17.68
CA GLY A 124 1.89 -7.06 18.29
C GLY A 124 3.10 -7.93 17.88
N LEU A 125 4.13 -7.32 17.29
CA LEU A 125 5.32 -8.00 16.80
C LEU A 125 6.43 -8.08 17.86
N LEU A 126 6.27 -7.35 18.96
CA LEU A 126 7.15 -7.39 20.12
C LEU A 126 6.28 -7.52 21.37
N ALA A 127 6.61 -8.48 22.24
CA ALA A 127 5.87 -8.70 23.47
C ALA A 127 6.16 -7.55 24.44
N ARG A 128 5.11 -6.87 24.90
CA ARG A 128 5.24 -5.88 25.96
C ARG A 128 5.54 -6.63 27.26
N GLU A 129 6.75 -6.46 27.80
CA GLU A 129 7.04 -6.97 29.14
C GLU A 129 6.09 -6.26 30.11
N ALA A 130 5.19 -7.02 30.73
CA ALA A 130 4.32 -6.52 31.78
C ALA A 130 5.19 -6.19 33.00
N ALA A 131 5.39 -4.90 33.23
CA ALA A 131 6.01 -4.35 34.44
C ALA A 131 5.12 -4.57 35.68
#